data_AF-A0A951IS45-F1
#
_entry.id   AF-A0A951IS45-F1
#
_cell.length_a   1.000
_cell.length_b   1.000
_cell.length_c   1.000
_cell.angle_alpha   90.00
_cell.angle_beta   90.00
_cell.angle_gamma   90.00
#
_symmetry.space_group_name_H-M   'P 1'
#
loop_
_entity.id
_entity.type
_entity.pdbx_description
1 polymer ?
#
loop_
_entity_poly.entity_id
_entity_poly.type
_entity_poly.pdbx_seq_one_letter_code
_entity_poly.pdbx_strand_id
1 'polypeptide(L)'
;MSKIDEHRADIISKNLELIMEETDLTIDGIVEFTDVSKPTIDRALLKLSNISPNKLKEIAVSFGLISSQLSNKYPVKTSHLSKLKKLIDFKTDSSSNPKYFISKSKKHNAHNFVKDQLLNDAYFKEERRLSDIKRRLKDSQDYIKTFTDSALEQAVKRIAEKFEWFKVSRKSPKGKVFYYQVVK
;
A
#
# COMPACT_ATOMS: atom_id res chain seq x y z
N MET A 1 11.13 -0.74 -30.62
CA MET A 1 11.10 -0.35 -29.19
C MET A 1 12.52 -0.38 -28.66
N SER A 2 12.99 0.68 -27.97
CA SER A 2 14.32 0.67 -27.35
C SER A 2 14.37 -0.45 -26.32
N LYS A 3 15.46 -1.23 -26.34
CA LYS A 3 15.73 -2.27 -25.37
C LYS A 3 15.87 -1.61 -23.99
N ILE A 4 15.13 -2.10 -22.99
CA ILE A 4 15.23 -1.62 -21.61
C ILE A 4 16.62 -1.95 -21.10
N ASP A 5 17.24 -1.01 -20.38
CA ASP A 5 18.47 -1.28 -19.65
C ASP A 5 18.06 -1.85 -18.29
N GLU A 6 17.93 -3.17 -18.23
CA GLU A 6 17.39 -3.87 -17.06
C GLU A 6 18.20 -3.61 -15.79
N HIS A 7 19.53 -3.52 -15.91
CA HIS A 7 20.40 -3.26 -14.77
C HIS A 7 20.18 -1.85 -14.21
N ARG A 8 20.11 -0.84 -15.09
CA ARG A 8 19.80 0.54 -14.67
C ARG A 8 18.39 0.65 -14.10
N ALA A 9 17.41 -0.01 -14.71
CA ALA A 9 16.03 -0.02 -14.23
C ALA A 9 15.91 -0.65 -12.83
N ASP A 10 16.62 -1.76 -12.58
CA ASP A 10 16.62 -2.44 -11.28
C ASP A 10 17.24 -1.58 -10.17
N ILE A 11 18.35 -0.91 -10.46
CA ILE A 11 18.98 0.02 -9.53
C ILE A 11 18.04 1.17 -9.16
N ILE A 12 17.44 1.80 -10.17
CA ILE A 12 16.54 2.94 -9.95
C ILE A 12 15.32 2.50 -9.15
N SER A 13 14.72 1.35 -9.50
CA SER A 13 13.59 0.78 -8.76
C SER A 13 13.94 0.61 -7.28
N LYS A 14 15.04 -0.07 -6.97
CA LYS A 14 15.48 -0.33 -5.60
C LYS A 14 15.75 0.95 -4.80
N ASN A 15 16.40 1.93 -5.43
CA ASN A 15 16.67 3.21 -4.77
C ASN A 15 15.40 4.03 -4.54
N LEU A 16 14.42 3.97 -5.46
CA LEU A 16 13.10 4.60 -5.26
C LEU A 16 12.31 3.91 -4.15
N GLU A 17 12.32 2.58 -4.09
CA GLU A 17 11.69 1.80 -3.01
C GLU A 17 12.30 2.17 -1.64
N LEU A 18 13.62 2.26 -1.55
CA LEU A 18 14.29 2.68 -0.32
C LEU A 18 13.88 4.10 0.11
N ILE A 19 13.79 5.04 -0.85
CA ILE A 19 13.29 6.39 -0.55
C ILE A 19 11.85 6.35 -0.06
N MET A 20 10.98 5.56 -0.70
CA MET A 20 9.58 5.41 -0.29
C MET A 20 9.46 4.90 1.14
N GLU A 21 10.25 3.88 1.50
CA GLU A 21 10.28 3.32 2.85
C GLU A 21 10.79 4.32 3.89
N GLU A 22 11.95 4.94 3.65
CA GLU A 22 12.58 5.90 4.56
C GLU A 22 11.74 7.19 4.73
N THR A 23 11.01 7.58 3.69
CA THR A 23 10.14 8.76 3.71
C THR A 23 8.71 8.43 4.10
N ASP A 24 8.35 7.16 4.30
CA ASP A 24 6.97 6.72 4.56
C ASP A 24 5.97 7.18 3.48
N LEU A 25 6.38 7.23 2.21
CA LEU A 25 5.54 7.69 1.10
C LEU A 25 5.10 6.55 0.19
N THR A 26 3.81 6.51 -0.18
CA THR A 26 3.31 5.63 -1.23
C THR A 26 3.62 6.19 -2.62
N ILE A 27 3.29 5.46 -3.69
CA ILE A 27 3.37 5.98 -5.05
C ILE A 27 2.59 7.29 -5.20
N ASP A 28 1.35 7.35 -4.69
CA ASP A 28 0.54 8.57 -4.74
C ASP A 28 1.18 9.71 -3.95
N GLY A 29 1.82 9.41 -2.81
CA GLY A 29 2.58 10.39 -2.03
C GLY A 29 3.83 10.91 -2.75
N ILE A 30 4.58 10.04 -3.43
CA ILE A 30 5.74 10.43 -4.26
C ILE A 30 5.29 11.30 -5.42
N VAL A 31 4.20 10.92 -6.11
CA VAL A 31 3.64 11.68 -7.24
C VAL A 31 3.30 13.10 -6.80
N GLU A 32 2.55 13.24 -5.71
CA GLU A 32 2.19 14.54 -5.16
C GLU A 32 3.44 15.34 -4.72
N PHE A 33 4.38 14.69 -4.04
CA PHE A 33 5.57 15.35 -3.49
C PHE A 33 6.55 15.84 -4.57
N THR A 34 6.65 15.10 -5.68
CA THR A 34 7.62 15.37 -6.76
C THR A 34 7.01 16.06 -7.97
N ASP A 35 5.68 16.13 -8.06
CA ASP A 35 4.92 16.57 -9.26
C ASP A 35 5.24 15.75 -10.52
N VAL A 36 5.76 14.53 -10.34
CA VAL A 36 6.02 13.59 -11.44
C VAL A 36 4.83 12.66 -11.60
N SER A 37 4.30 12.61 -12.83
CA SER A 37 3.12 11.81 -13.15
C SER A 37 3.19 10.37 -12.66
N LYS A 38 2.06 9.87 -12.14
CA LYS A 38 1.91 8.49 -11.66
C LYS A 38 2.37 7.41 -12.65
N PRO A 39 2.05 7.47 -13.96
CA PRO A 39 2.56 6.50 -14.92
C PRO A 39 4.09 6.46 -15.01
N THR A 40 4.77 7.60 -14.78
CA THR A 40 6.23 7.65 -14.80
C THR A 40 6.83 6.94 -13.58
N ILE A 41 6.27 7.19 -12.39
CA ILE A 41 6.70 6.52 -11.16
C ILE A 41 6.39 5.01 -11.22
N ASP A 42 5.16 4.65 -11.64
CA ASP A 42 4.74 3.26 -11.81
C ASP A 42 5.67 2.50 -12.77
N ARG A 43 6.01 3.08 -13.93
CA ARG A 43 6.93 2.43 -14.88
C ARG A 43 8.35 2.28 -14.35
N ALA A 44 8.84 3.22 -13.55
CA ALA A 44 10.16 3.16 -12.95
C ALA A 44 10.25 2.03 -11.91
N LEU A 45 9.24 1.91 -11.04
CA LEU A 45 9.15 0.86 -10.02
C LEU A 45 8.88 -0.53 -10.63
N LEU A 46 7.99 -0.60 -11.61
CA LEU A 46 7.64 -1.85 -12.29
C LEU A 46 8.65 -2.26 -13.37
N LYS A 47 9.72 -1.48 -13.56
CA LYS A 47 10.79 -1.73 -14.55
C LYS A 47 10.26 -1.88 -15.99
N LEU A 48 9.17 -1.17 -16.31
CA LEU A 48 8.48 -1.27 -17.61
C LEU A 48 9.12 -0.40 -18.69
N SER A 49 9.92 0.60 -18.31
CA SER A 49 10.65 1.45 -19.24
C SER A 49 11.81 2.15 -18.55
N ASN A 50 12.86 2.49 -19.30
CA ASN A 50 13.91 3.38 -18.80
C ASN A 50 13.33 4.77 -18.52
N ILE A 51 13.39 5.21 -17.25
CA ILE A 51 13.05 6.59 -16.91
C ILE A 51 14.03 7.56 -17.57
N SER A 52 13.49 8.66 -18.11
CA SER A 52 14.32 9.68 -18.75
C SER A 52 15.24 10.36 -17.73
N PRO A 53 16.45 10.77 -18.12
CA PRO A 53 17.37 11.46 -17.21
C PRO A 53 16.76 12.72 -16.58
N ASN A 54 15.94 13.46 -17.33
CA ASN A 54 15.27 14.67 -16.83
C ASN A 54 14.26 14.34 -15.73
N LYS A 55 13.41 13.32 -15.92
CA LYS A 55 12.46 12.90 -14.89
C LYS A 55 13.15 12.32 -13.67
N LEU A 56 14.23 11.56 -13.85
CA LEU A 56 15.04 11.08 -12.72
C LEU A 56 15.66 12.24 -11.93
N LYS A 57 16.09 13.31 -12.61
CA LYS A 57 16.60 14.53 -11.97
C LYS A 57 15.53 15.27 -11.19
N GLU A 58 14.32 15.44 -11.74
CA GLU A 58 13.19 16.06 -11.05
C GLU A 58 12.86 15.33 -9.73
N ILE A 59 12.81 13.99 -9.78
CA ILE A 59 12.61 13.16 -8.58
C ILE A 59 13.75 13.37 -7.59
N ALA A 60 15.01 13.22 -8.03
CA ALA A 60 16.17 13.34 -7.16
C ALA A 60 16.23 14.69 -6.43
N VAL A 61 16.04 15.79 -7.17
CA VAL A 61 16.09 17.15 -6.61
C VAL A 61 15.00 17.36 -5.56
N SER A 62 13.82 16.78 -5.74
CA SER A 62 12.74 16.85 -4.74
C SER A 62 13.14 16.23 -3.39
N PHE A 63 14.06 15.27 -3.39
CA PHE A 63 14.61 14.63 -2.20
C PHE A 63 15.97 15.21 -1.76
N GLY A 64 16.41 16.33 -2.35
CA GLY A 64 17.73 16.92 -2.07
C GLY A 64 18.90 16.04 -2.53
N LEU A 65 18.68 15.23 -3.56
CA LEU A 65 19.65 14.31 -4.15
C LEU A 65 20.08 14.79 -5.55
N ILE A 66 21.20 14.27 -6.04
CA ILE A 66 21.58 14.34 -7.45
C ILE A 66 21.13 13.07 -8.19
N SER A 67 20.77 13.20 -9.47
CA SER A 67 20.23 12.08 -10.28
C SER A 67 21.15 10.86 -10.32
N SER A 68 22.47 11.07 -10.30
CA SER A 68 23.46 9.99 -10.28
C SER A 68 23.40 9.13 -9.03
N GLN A 69 22.91 9.66 -7.89
CA GLN A 69 22.70 8.87 -6.67
C GLN A 69 21.54 7.88 -6.83
N LEU A 70 20.48 8.22 -7.59
CA LEU A 70 19.38 7.29 -7.85
C LEU A 70 19.75 6.19 -8.84
N SER A 71 20.66 6.47 -9.77
CA SER A 71 21.18 5.48 -10.72
C SER A 71 22.46 4.77 -10.25
N ASN A 72 22.90 5.01 -9.02
CA ASN A 72 24.10 4.38 -8.48
C ASN A 72 23.80 2.96 -8.02
N LYS A 73 24.69 2.01 -8.34
CA LYS A 73 24.59 0.62 -7.89
C LYS A 73 24.55 0.50 -6.35
N TYR A 74 25.17 1.43 -5.64
CA TYR A 74 25.09 1.48 -4.19
C TYR A 74 23.77 2.11 -3.72
N PRO A 75 23.20 1.63 -2.60
CA PRO A 75 22.00 2.22 -2.03
C PRO A 75 22.12 3.74 -1.87
N VAL A 76 21.09 4.45 -2.26
CA VAL A 76 21.01 5.90 -2.06
C VAL A 76 21.10 6.24 -0.58
N LYS A 77 21.88 7.28 -0.25
CA LYS A 77 21.97 7.79 1.13
C LYS A 77 20.70 8.57 1.46
N THR A 78 20.00 8.17 2.52
CA THR A 78 18.69 8.71 2.91
C THR A 78 18.70 9.46 4.25
N SER A 79 19.83 9.47 4.98
CA SER A 79 19.89 10.01 6.34
C SER A 79 19.51 11.49 6.46
N HIS A 80 19.68 12.28 5.40
CA HIS A 80 19.28 13.69 5.35
C HIS A 80 17.79 13.90 5.09
N LEU A 81 17.07 12.90 4.58
CA LEU A 81 15.66 13.03 4.19
C LEU A 81 14.77 13.41 5.38
N SER A 82 15.07 12.88 6.57
CA SER A 82 14.37 13.22 7.82
C SER A 82 14.45 14.71 8.18
N LYS A 83 15.47 15.43 7.69
CA LYS A 83 15.72 16.85 7.93
C LYS A 83 15.32 17.73 6.75
N LEU A 84 14.84 17.14 5.66
CA LEU A 84 14.49 17.89 4.45
C LEU A 84 13.21 18.68 4.70
N LYS A 85 13.35 20.01 4.82
CA LYS A 85 12.22 20.92 5.12
C LYS A 85 11.02 20.69 4.20
N LYS A 86 11.25 20.60 2.88
CA LYS A 86 10.18 20.33 1.89
C LYS A 86 9.36 19.07 2.22
N LEU A 87 10.02 17.99 2.67
CA LEU A 87 9.35 16.74 3.04
C LEU A 87 8.59 16.87 4.36
N ILE A 88 9.16 17.58 5.33
CA ILE A 88 8.49 17.84 6.62
C ILE A 88 7.21 18.64 6.41
N ASP A 89 7.29 19.71 5.61
CA ASP A 89 6.15 20.57 5.27
C ASP A 89 5.07 19.74 4.55
N PHE A 90 5.44 18.98 3.51
CA PHE A 90 4.51 18.07 2.82
C PHE A 90 3.82 17.07 3.75
N LYS A 91 4.57 16.42 4.65
CA LYS A 91 4.02 15.46 5.61
C LYS A 91 3.02 16.10 6.56
N THR A 92 3.26 17.35 6.96
CA THR A 92 2.39 18.11 7.85
C THR A 92 1.10 18.49 7.13
N ASP A 93 1.23 19.13 5.96
CA ASP A 93 0.12 19.64 5.17
C ASP A 93 -0.79 18.52 4.66
N SER A 94 -0.20 17.40 4.25
CA SER A 94 -0.93 16.26 3.70
C SER A 94 -1.31 15.21 4.74
N SER A 95 -1.07 15.45 6.03
CA SER A 95 -1.22 14.47 7.10
C SER A 95 -2.62 13.81 7.17
N SER A 96 -3.66 14.50 6.69
CA SER A 96 -5.04 14.02 6.62
C SER A 96 -5.31 13.05 5.46
N ASN A 97 -4.42 12.96 4.46
CA ASN A 97 -4.58 12.07 3.31
C ASN A 97 -3.81 10.75 3.52
N PRO A 98 -4.47 9.68 3.98
CA PRO A 98 -3.79 8.43 4.30
C PRO A 98 -3.23 7.70 3.09
N LYS A 99 -3.70 8.03 1.87
CA LYS A 99 -3.22 7.40 0.64
C LYS A 99 -1.76 7.74 0.36
N TYR A 100 -1.27 8.87 0.84
CA TYR A 100 0.09 9.32 0.57
C TYR A 100 1.14 8.65 1.45
N PHE A 101 0.75 8.01 2.56
CA PHE A 101 1.70 7.45 3.52
C PHE A 101 1.62 5.93 3.60
N ILE A 102 2.75 5.24 3.64
CA ILE A 102 2.77 3.77 3.71
C ILE A 102 2.16 3.31 5.04
N SER A 103 2.59 3.91 6.15
CA SER A 103 2.14 3.61 7.50
C SER A 103 0.63 3.81 7.68
N LYS A 104 0.06 4.82 7.03
CA LYS A 104 -1.38 5.11 7.07
C LYS A 104 -2.14 4.28 6.06
N SER A 105 -1.68 4.14 4.81
CA SER A 105 -2.38 3.34 3.80
C SER A 105 -2.50 1.87 4.21
N LYS A 106 -1.51 1.30 4.91
CA LYS A 106 -1.60 -0.05 5.48
C LYS A 106 -2.72 -0.18 6.50
N LYS A 107 -2.92 0.84 7.36
CA LYS A 107 -4.05 0.93 8.31
C LYS A 107 -5.38 1.16 7.59
N HIS A 108 -5.38 2.03 6.58
CA HIS A 108 -6.52 2.35 5.71
C HIS A 108 -6.70 1.35 4.54
N ASN A 109 -6.19 0.12 4.67
CA ASN A 109 -6.44 -0.95 3.73
C ASN A 109 -7.45 -1.91 4.34
N ALA A 110 -8.67 -1.94 3.78
CA ALA A 110 -9.74 -2.80 4.26
C ALA A 110 -9.33 -4.29 4.32
N HIS A 111 -8.47 -4.76 3.40
CA HIS A 111 -8.00 -6.14 3.42
C HIS A 111 -7.12 -6.45 4.63
N ASN A 112 -6.15 -5.59 4.95
CA ASN A 112 -5.27 -5.78 6.10
C ASN A 112 -6.06 -5.64 7.41
N PHE A 113 -6.89 -4.61 7.51
CA PHE A 113 -7.79 -4.42 8.65
C PHE A 113 -8.66 -5.67 8.90
N VAL A 114 -9.35 -6.16 7.87
CA VAL A 114 -10.20 -7.35 8.01
C VAL A 114 -9.36 -8.57 8.40
N LYS A 115 -8.19 -8.78 7.79
CA LYS A 115 -7.31 -9.90 8.10
C LYS A 115 -6.88 -9.89 9.58
N ASP A 116 -6.44 -8.74 10.09
CA ASP A 116 -5.99 -8.60 11.47
C ASP A 116 -7.13 -8.83 12.46
N GLN A 117 -8.32 -8.30 12.18
CA GLN A 117 -9.50 -8.52 13.03
C GLN A 117 -9.93 -10.00 13.02
N LEU A 118 -9.99 -10.65 11.85
CA LEU A 118 -10.35 -12.06 11.72
C LEU A 118 -9.38 -12.97 12.51
N LEU A 119 -8.07 -12.71 12.46
CA LEU A 119 -7.08 -13.56 13.11
C LEU A 119 -7.06 -13.45 14.64
N ASN A 120 -7.43 -12.27 15.17
CA ASN A 120 -7.25 -11.93 16.58
C ASN A 120 -8.56 -11.97 17.40
N ASP A 121 -9.71 -11.65 16.81
CA ASP A 121 -10.99 -11.69 17.54
C ASP A 121 -11.54 -13.13 17.59
N ALA A 122 -11.69 -13.65 18.80
CA ALA A 122 -12.23 -14.98 19.06
C ALA A 122 -13.66 -15.17 18.49
N TYR A 123 -14.40 -14.07 18.27
CA TYR A 123 -15.72 -14.08 17.64
C TYR A 123 -15.74 -14.80 16.28
N PHE A 124 -14.63 -14.77 15.53
CA PHE A 124 -14.52 -15.33 14.18
C PHE A 124 -14.05 -16.79 14.15
N LYS A 125 -13.78 -17.41 15.30
CA LYS A 125 -13.44 -18.83 15.41
C LYS A 125 -14.63 -19.76 15.14
N GLU A 126 -15.85 -19.22 15.18
CA GLU A 126 -17.08 -19.94 14.84
C GLU A 126 -17.61 -19.47 13.48
N GLU A 127 -18.57 -20.23 12.93
CA GLU A 127 -19.26 -19.84 11.71
C GLU A 127 -20.05 -18.54 11.89
N ARG A 128 -19.81 -17.57 11.02
CA ARG A 128 -20.49 -16.27 11.00
C ARG A 128 -20.98 -15.91 9.61
N ARG A 129 -22.13 -15.26 9.52
CA ARG A 129 -22.61 -14.71 8.25
C ARG A 129 -21.79 -13.47 7.91
N LEU A 130 -21.60 -13.23 6.61
CA LEU A 130 -20.92 -12.02 6.14
C LEU A 130 -21.52 -10.72 6.70
N SER A 131 -22.84 -10.66 6.87
CA SER A 131 -23.52 -9.50 7.47
C SER A 131 -23.08 -9.26 8.92
N ASP A 132 -22.96 -10.33 9.70
CA ASP A 132 -22.54 -10.27 11.11
C ASP A 132 -21.05 -9.93 11.23
N ILE A 133 -20.22 -10.48 10.32
CA ILE A 133 -18.81 -10.13 10.21
C ILE A 133 -18.65 -8.63 9.92
N LYS A 134 -19.35 -8.10 8.91
CA LYS A 134 -19.30 -6.67 8.58
C LYS A 134 -19.75 -5.78 9.74
N ARG A 135 -20.81 -6.17 10.47
CA ARG A 135 -21.24 -5.44 11.66
C ARG A 135 -20.16 -5.45 12.74
N ARG A 136 -19.64 -6.63 13.10
CA ARG A 136 -18.57 -6.77 14.10
C ARG A 136 -17.32 -5.97 13.75
N LEU A 137 -16.93 -5.96 12.49
CA LEU A 137 -15.79 -5.18 11.99
C LEU A 137 -16.02 -3.67 12.13
N LYS A 138 -17.25 -3.18 11.91
CA LYS A 138 -17.59 -1.76 12.09
C LYS A 138 -17.65 -1.34 13.56
N ASP A 139 -18.00 -2.28 14.44
CA ASP A 139 -18.08 -2.07 15.89
C ASP A 139 -16.70 -2.13 16.57
N SER A 140 -15.65 -2.55 15.84
CA SER A 140 -14.28 -2.59 16.34
C SER A 140 -13.72 -1.19 16.61
N GLN A 141 -12.94 -1.04 17.67
CA GLN A 141 -12.31 0.25 18.02
C GLN A 141 -11.33 0.73 16.94
N ASP A 142 -10.72 -0.19 16.21
CA ASP A 142 -9.78 0.11 15.12
C ASP A 142 -10.49 0.40 13.78
N TYR A 143 -11.83 0.42 13.78
CA TYR A 143 -12.59 0.64 12.56
C TYR A 143 -12.38 2.03 11.98
N ILE A 144 -12.05 2.06 10.70
CA ILE A 144 -11.89 3.28 9.95
C ILE A 144 -13.17 3.55 9.16
N LYS A 145 -13.85 4.64 9.50
CA LYS A 145 -15.14 5.06 8.91
C LYS A 145 -15.15 5.17 7.37
N THR A 146 -13.99 5.29 6.73
CA THR A 146 -13.87 5.33 5.26
C THR A 146 -14.06 3.96 4.60
N PHE A 147 -14.07 2.85 5.35
CA PHE A 147 -14.29 1.52 4.79
C PHE A 147 -15.77 1.31 4.45
N THR A 148 -16.08 1.25 3.17
CA THR A 148 -17.43 0.94 2.68
C THR A 148 -17.76 -0.55 2.88
N ASP A 149 -19.05 -0.88 2.93
CA ASP A 149 -19.53 -2.27 3.06
C ASP A 149 -19.02 -3.16 1.92
N SER A 150 -18.92 -2.59 0.71
CA SER A 150 -18.35 -3.28 -0.45
C SER A 150 -16.86 -3.56 -0.27
N ALA A 151 -16.10 -2.61 0.29
CA ALA A 151 -14.67 -2.80 0.54
C ALA A 151 -14.43 -3.90 1.59
N LEU A 152 -15.19 -3.89 2.69
CA LEU A 152 -15.13 -4.92 3.73
C LEU A 152 -15.53 -6.30 3.17
N GLU A 153 -16.61 -6.35 2.38
CA GLU A 153 -17.06 -7.60 1.77
C GLU A 153 -16.03 -8.20 0.81
N GLN A 154 -15.47 -7.39 -0.08
CA GLN A 154 -14.42 -7.83 -1.00
C GLN A 154 -13.16 -8.27 -0.25
N ALA A 155 -12.80 -7.57 0.83
CA ALA A 155 -11.70 -7.97 1.70
C ALA A 155 -11.94 -9.37 2.31
N VAL A 156 -13.11 -9.62 2.90
CA VAL A 156 -13.48 -10.93 3.48
C VAL A 156 -13.45 -12.03 2.42
N LYS A 157 -14.04 -11.78 1.23
CA LYS A 157 -14.04 -12.75 0.11
C LYS A 157 -12.63 -13.10 -0.33
N ARG A 158 -11.78 -12.10 -0.57
CA ARG A 158 -10.37 -12.32 -0.94
C ARG A 158 -9.58 -13.09 0.11
N ILE A 159 -9.86 -12.85 1.39
CA ILE A 159 -9.22 -13.62 2.48
C ILE A 159 -9.64 -15.08 2.40
N ALA A 160 -10.93 -15.36 2.19
CA ALA A 160 -11.46 -16.71 2.08
C ALA A 160 -10.93 -17.48 0.87
N GLU A 161 -10.67 -16.79 -0.23
CA GLU A 161 -10.09 -17.39 -1.44
C GLU A 161 -8.59 -17.65 -1.31
N LYS A 162 -7.87 -16.79 -0.56
CA LYS A 162 -6.41 -16.78 -0.54
C LYS A 162 -5.79 -17.53 0.64
N PHE A 163 -6.49 -17.62 1.76
CA PHE A 163 -5.92 -18.13 3.00
C PHE A 163 -6.65 -19.37 3.50
N GLU A 164 -5.94 -20.49 3.62
CA GLU A 164 -6.49 -21.80 4.01
C GLU A 164 -7.07 -21.82 5.43
N TRP A 165 -6.59 -20.93 6.30
CA TRP A 165 -7.10 -20.74 7.66
C TRP A 165 -8.43 -20.00 7.72
N PHE A 166 -9.01 -19.59 6.58
CA PHE A 166 -10.34 -18.98 6.53
C PHE A 166 -11.22 -19.72 5.52
N LYS A 167 -12.24 -20.42 6.01
CA LYS A 167 -13.08 -21.29 5.19
C LYS A 167 -14.49 -20.74 5.03
N VAL A 168 -15.10 -21.06 3.89
CA VAL A 168 -16.54 -20.88 3.63
C VAL A 168 -17.24 -22.19 3.96
N SER A 169 -17.83 -22.29 5.14
CA SER A 169 -18.30 -23.57 5.69
C SER A 169 -19.59 -24.08 5.05
N ARG A 170 -20.53 -23.19 4.69
CA ARG A 170 -21.83 -23.61 4.15
C ARG A 170 -22.53 -22.52 3.34
N LYS A 171 -23.21 -22.93 2.26
CA LYS A 171 -24.21 -22.12 1.54
C LYS A 171 -25.57 -22.37 2.20
N SER A 172 -26.31 -21.31 2.54
CA SER A 172 -27.68 -21.43 3.05
C SER A 172 -28.53 -22.33 2.12
N PRO A 173 -29.52 -23.08 2.66
CA PRO A 173 -30.45 -23.87 1.84
C PRO A 173 -31.11 -23.06 0.70
N LYS A 174 -31.23 -21.73 0.86
CA LYS A 174 -31.77 -20.80 -0.15
C LYS A 174 -30.68 -20.14 -1.01
N GLY A 175 -29.46 -20.63 -0.98
CA GLY A 175 -28.35 -20.27 -1.89
C GLY A 175 -27.69 -18.90 -1.67
N LYS A 176 -28.28 -17.98 -0.91
CA LYS A 176 -27.86 -16.55 -0.90
C LYS A 176 -26.97 -16.12 0.28
N VAL A 177 -26.69 -16.99 1.23
CA VAL A 177 -25.92 -16.65 2.44
C VAL A 177 -24.75 -17.60 2.59
N PHE A 178 -23.57 -17.04 2.82
CA PHE A 178 -22.32 -17.76 3.07
C PHE A 178 -21.92 -17.60 4.53
N TYR A 179 -21.50 -18.70 5.14
CA TYR A 179 -20.91 -18.74 6.47
C TYR A 179 -19.40 -18.83 6.35
N TYR A 180 -18.70 -18.04 7.16
CA TYR A 180 -17.24 -17.98 7.17
C TYR A 180 -16.72 -18.28 8.57
N GLN A 181 -15.55 -18.91 8.65
CA GLN A 181 -14.92 -19.29 9.90
C GLN A 181 -13.40 -19.25 9.79
N VAL A 182 -12.73 -18.80 10.85
CA VAL A 182 -11.28 -18.92 11.02
C VAL A 182 -10.96 -20.29 11.63
N VAL A 183 -10.17 -21.08 10.91
CA VAL A 183 -9.65 -22.39 11.32
C VAL A 183 -8.23 -22.16 11.81
N LYS A 184 -8.05 -22.14 13.13
CA LYS A 184 -6.74 -22.14 13.79
C LYS A 184 -6.45 -23.54 14.31
#